data_AF-A0A2R6JG95-F1
#
_entry.id   AF-A0A2R6JG95-F1
#
_cell.length_a   1.000
_cell.length_b   1.000
_cell.length_c   1.000
_cell.angle_alpha   90.00
_cell.angle_beta   90.00
_cell.angle_gamma   90.00
#
_symmetry.space_group_name_H-M   'P 1'
#
loop_
_entity.id
_entity.type
_entity.pdbx_description
1 polymer ?
#
loop_
_entity_poly.entity_id
_entity_poly.type
_entity_poly.pdbx_seq_one_letter_code
_entity_poly.pdbx_strand_id
1 'polypeptide(L)'
;MSDKRPAADRIDEEFASHVQRAFGFDEPPGTYGEFWEEMTTTFATALDRDVSLDDLCTTDESPHWASVDGERQYYQCVTDAFVVGATLDDPVTVRTVSPVSGTEIVVEFDRDGVVSAPEDAVLSFGVERSVERPDGPITPQKMYGRFCPYNEAFASPEEYEEWAADNPDVVSDDKSLGRSLDTLARVVPDAGLADDGELSQESGRGCGC
;
A
#
# COMPACT_ATOMS: atom_id res chain seq x y z
N MET A 1 14.57 3.10 35.01
CA MET A 1 14.66 3.79 33.71
C MET A 1 14.21 2.77 32.68
N SER A 2 12.90 2.67 32.48
CA SER A 2 12.32 1.72 31.53
C SER A 2 12.21 2.43 30.20
N ASP A 3 12.93 1.90 29.21
CA ASP A 3 12.80 2.25 27.81
C ASP A 3 11.35 2.01 27.38
N LYS A 4 10.63 3.08 27.03
CA LYS A 4 9.22 3.04 26.66
C LYS A 4 9.07 3.67 25.27
N ARG A 5 9.75 3.12 24.28
CA ARG A 5 9.34 3.26 22.88
C ARG A 5 8.14 2.33 22.66
N PRO A 6 6.99 2.79 22.13
CA PRO A 6 5.92 1.89 21.77
C PRO A 6 6.41 0.93 20.66
N ALA A 7 5.81 -0.25 20.60
CA ALA A 7 6.01 -1.22 19.52
C ALA A 7 5.64 -0.55 18.19
N ALA A 8 6.64 -0.04 17.46
CA ALA A 8 6.51 0.89 16.32
C ALA A 8 5.83 0.31 15.06
N ASP A 9 5.15 -0.83 15.19
CA ASP A 9 4.46 -1.51 14.10
C ASP A 9 3.03 -1.93 14.48
N ARG A 10 2.54 -1.47 15.64
CA ARG A 10 1.15 -1.70 16.07
C ARG A 10 0.19 -0.77 15.35
N ILE A 11 -0.99 -1.29 15.11
CA ILE A 11 -2.13 -0.53 14.60
C ILE A 11 -3.01 -0.09 15.77
N ASP A 12 -3.55 1.13 15.70
CA ASP A 12 -4.55 1.62 16.65
C ASP A 12 -5.82 0.73 16.67
N GLU A 13 -6.42 0.55 17.85
CA GLU A 13 -7.59 -0.34 18.02
C GLU A 13 -8.81 0.10 17.19
N GLU A 14 -9.03 1.40 17.04
CA GLU A 14 -10.11 1.93 16.20
C GLU A 14 -9.85 1.59 14.74
N PHE A 15 -8.64 1.86 14.24
CA PHE A 15 -8.28 1.57 12.85
C PHE A 15 -8.34 0.07 12.56
N ALA A 16 -7.77 -0.78 13.42
CA ALA A 16 -7.79 -2.23 13.26
C ALA A 16 -9.23 -2.80 13.16
N SER A 17 -10.15 -2.28 13.98
CA SER A 17 -11.57 -2.67 13.96
C SER A 17 -12.27 -2.29 12.65
N HIS A 18 -11.95 -1.11 12.09
CA HIS A 18 -12.52 -0.67 10.81
C HIS A 18 -11.94 -1.45 9.64
N VAL A 19 -10.64 -1.74 9.65
CA VAL A 19 -9.97 -2.61 8.68
C VAL A 19 -10.59 -4.01 8.69
N GLN A 20 -10.76 -4.62 9.87
CA GLN A 20 -11.43 -5.92 10.00
C GLN A 20 -12.80 -5.91 9.34
N ARG A 21 -13.60 -4.87 9.59
CA ARG A 21 -14.92 -4.72 8.98
C ARG A 21 -14.83 -4.52 7.47
N ALA A 22 -13.93 -3.65 7.02
CA ALA A 22 -13.77 -3.28 5.61
C ALA A 22 -13.40 -4.47 4.73
N PHE A 23 -12.55 -5.38 5.20
CA PHE A 23 -12.08 -6.51 4.39
C PHE A 23 -12.72 -7.84 4.79
N GLY A 24 -13.45 -7.85 5.91
CA GLY A 24 -14.11 -9.06 6.41
C GLY A 24 -13.15 -10.03 7.07
N PHE A 25 -12.04 -9.54 7.63
CA PHE A 25 -11.10 -10.37 8.40
C PHE A 25 -11.81 -11.03 9.59
N ASP A 26 -11.27 -12.17 10.01
CA ASP A 26 -11.78 -12.92 11.15
C ASP A 26 -11.47 -12.19 12.46
N GLU A 27 -10.25 -11.66 12.59
CA GLU A 27 -9.78 -10.89 13.74
C GLU A 27 -9.19 -9.53 13.29
N PRO A 28 -9.24 -8.49 14.13
CA PRO A 28 -8.60 -7.22 13.81
C PRO A 28 -7.06 -7.38 13.86
N PRO A 29 -6.32 -6.89 12.84
CA PRO A 29 -4.86 -7.00 12.83
C PRO A 29 -4.27 -6.11 13.94
N GLY A 30 -3.37 -6.68 14.75
CA GLY A 30 -2.70 -5.95 15.83
C GLY A 30 -1.46 -5.20 15.35
N THR A 31 -0.93 -5.56 14.17
CA THR A 31 0.26 -4.96 13.56
C THR A 31 0.11 -4.75 12.06
N TYR A 32 0.95 -3.88 11.49
CA TYR A 32 1.01 -3.68 10.04
C TYR A 32 1.48 -4.91 9.27
N GLY A 33 2.33 -5.76 9.87
CA GLY A 33 2.71 -7.05 9.29
C GLY A 33 1.50 -7.97 9.13
N GLU A 34 0.76 -8.19 10.23
CA GLU A 34 -0.49 -8.97 10.21
C GLU A 34 -1.52 -8.39 9.22
N PHE A 35 -1.64 -7.06 9.15
CA PHE A 35 -2.52 -6.41 8.17
C PHE A 35 -2.15 -6.79 6.72
N TRP A 36 -0.87 -6.72 6.34
CA TRP A 36 -0.44 -7.05 4.99
C TRP A 36 -0.54 -8.55 4.68
N GLU A 37 -0.30 -9.42 5.67
CA GLU A 37 -0.49 -10.86 5.55
C GLU A 37 -1.97 -11.22 5.29
N GLU A 38 -2.89 -10.61 6.05
CA GLU A 38 -4.34 -10.79 5.88
C GLU A 38 -4.83 -10.23 4.53
N MET A 39 -4.37 -9.04 4.13
CA MET A 39 -4.68 -8.46 2.82
C MET A 39 -4.24 -9.39 1.69
N THR A 40 -2.99 -9.87 1.74
CA THR A 40 -2.43 -10.79 0.74
C THR A 40 -3.22 -12.10 0.68
N THR A 41 -3.49 -12.71 1.84
CA THR A 41 -4.28 -13.95 1.94
C THR A 41 -5.68 -13.76 1.36
N THR A 42 -6.27 -12.59 1.60
CA THR A 42 -7.58 -12.22 1.10
C THR A 42 -7.57 -12.06 -0.43
N PHE A 43 -6.54 -11.43 -1.00
CA PHE A 43 -6.33 -11.37 -2.46
C PHE A 43 -6.14 -12.76 -3.06
N ALA A 44 -5.25 -13.56 -2.51
CA ALA A 44 -4.96 -14.90 -3.02
C ALA A 44 -6.21 -15.79 -3.02
N THR A 45 -7.00 -15.72 -1.94
CA THR A 45 -8.29 -16.43 -1.83
C THR A 45 -9.28 -15.96 -2.87
N ALA A 46 -9.37 -14.65 -3.13
CA ALA A 46 -10.28 -14.10 -4.11
C ALA A 46 -9.88 -14.43 -5.56
N LEU A 47 -8.58 -14.63 -5.82
CA LEU A 47 -8.02 -15.00 -7.11
C LEU A 47 -7.96 -16.52 -7.35
N ASP A 48 -8.11 -17.32 -6.30
CA ASP A 48 -7.89 -18.79 -6.30
C ASP A 48 -6.47 -19.16 -6.78
N ARG A 49 -5.48 -18.33 -6.45
CA ARG A 49 -4.04 -18.49 -6.73
C ARG A 49 -3.22 -17.49 -5.92
N ASP A 50 -1.90 -17.65 -5.90
CA ASP A 50 -1.00 -16.64 -5.34
C ASP A 50 -1.06 -15.33 -6.14
N VAL A 51 -0.80 -14.22 -5.46
CA VAL A 51 -0.78 -12.88 -6.06
C VAL A 51 0.51 -12.73 -6.87
N SER A 52 0.45 -12.13 -8.06
CA SER A 52 1.59 -11.78 -8.92
C SER A 52 1.64 -10.27 -9.17
N LEU A 53 2.74 -9.76 -9.74
CA LEU A 53 2.81 -8.34 -10.18
C LEU A 53 1.73 -7.99 -11.23
N ASP A 54 1.22 -8.98 -11.97
CA ASP A 54 0.12 -8.79 -12.93
C ASP A 54 -1.23 -8.50 -12.27
N ASP A 55 -1.36 -8.74 -10.96
CA ASP A 55 -2.57 -8.42 -10.20
C ASP A 55 -2.63 -6.96 -9.74
N LEU A 56 -1.51 -6.23 -9.86
CA LEU A 56 -1.44 -4.84 -9.46
C LEU A 56 -2.33 -3.97 -10.35
N CYS A 57 -2.89 -2.92 -9.76
CA CYS A 57 -3.92 -2.13 -10.38
C CYS A 57 -3.32 -0.98 -11.19
N THR A 58 -3.13 -1.22 -12.48
CA THR A 58 -2.59 -0.23 -13.42
C THR A 58 -3.63 0.75 -13.92
N THR A 59 -3.21 1.95 -14.32
CA THR A 59 -4.06 2.96 -14.98
C THR A 59 -3.28 3.64 -16.11
N ASP A 60 -3.96 4.41 -16.97
CA ASP A 60 -3.32 5.18 -18.03
C ASP A 60 -2.56 6.40 -17.48
N GLU A 61 -3.11 7.02 -16.42
CA GLU A 61 -2.53 8.20 -15.76
C GLU A 61 -2.83 8.15 -14.26
N SER A 62 -1.84 8.55 -13.45
CA SER A 62 -1.92 8.65 -11.99
C SER A 62 -0.76 9.47 -11.45
N PRO A 63 -0.86 10.07 -10.25
CA PRO A 63 0.31 10.58 -9.56
C PRO A 63 1.32 9.48 -9.20
N HIS A 64 0.86 8.24 -9.02
CA HIS A 64 1.66 7.10 -8.60
C HIS A 64 2.20 6.33 -9.82
N TRP A 65 3.52 6.26 -9.95
CA TRP A 65 4.13 5.48 -11.03
C TRP A 65 5.50 4.94 -10.65
N ALA A 66 5.84 3.80 -11.25
CA ALA A 66 7.17 3.22 -11.18
C ALA A 66 7.85 3.35 -12.55
N SER A 67 9.17 3.50 -12.54
CA SER A 67 9.99 3.40 -13.75
C SER A 67 11.07 2.35 -13.59
N VAL A 68 11.16 1.48 -14.60
CA VAL A 68 12.12 0.38 -14.75
C VAL A 68 12.70 0.52 -16.14
N ASP A 69 14.03 0.56 -16.26
CA ASP A 69 14.75 0.75 -17.53
C ASP A 69 14.26 1.92 -18.41
N GLY A 70 13.75 2.97 -17.77
CA GLY A 70 13.21 4.16 -18.43
C GLY A 70 11.79 4.00 -18.99
N GLU A 71 11.20 2.81 -18.90
CA GLU A 71 9.77 2.60 -19.11
C GLU A 71 9.00 3.01 -17.86
N ARG A 72 7.79 3.56 -18.03
CA ARG A 72 6.96 4.05 -16.94
C ARG A 72 5.62 3.31 -16.92
N GLN A 73 5.22 2.84 -15.75
CA GLN A 73 3.89 2.28 -15.49
C GLN A 73 3.18 3.07 -14.38
N TYR A 74 1.92 3.46 -14.62
CA TYR A 74 1.08 4.15 -13.65
C TYR A 74 0.20 3.17 -12.88
N TYR A 75 -0.05 3.47 -11.61
CA TYR A 75 -0.83 2.64 -10.69
C TYR A 75 -1.94 3.44 -10.01
N GLN A 76 -3.05 2.78 -9.72
CA GLN A 76 -4.15 3.40 -8.99
C GLN A 76 -3.79 3.71 -7.53
N CYS A 77 -2.91 2.90 -6.94
CA CYS A 77 -2.49 3.01 -5.54
C CYS A 77 -0.99 3.25 -5.46
N VAL A 78 -0.54 4.09 -4.52
CA VAL A 78 0.90 4.28 -4.28
C VAL A 78 1.59 2.98 -3.85
N THR A 79 0.90 2.13 -3.06
CA THR A 79 1.49 0.88 -2.59
C THR A 79 1.77 -0.10 -3.73
N ASP A 80 0.97 -0.13 -4.80
CA ASP A 80 1.28 -1.01 -5.94
C ASP A 80 2.62 -0.65 -6.58
N ALA A 81 2.90 0.65 -6.74
CA ALA A 81 4.19 1.10 -7.24
C ALA A 81 5.34 0.72 -6.28
N PHE A 82 5.12 0.78 -4.97
CA PHE A 82 6.09 0.31 -3.97
C PHE A 82 6.28 -1.21 -3.97
N VAL A 83 5.22 -1.99 -4.22
CA VAL A 83 5.33 -3.46 -4.38
C VAL A 83 6.23 -3.79 -5.56
N VAL A 84 6.08 -3.09 -6.69
CA VAL A 84 6.98 -3.25 -7.85
C VAL A 84 8.42 -2.96 -7.46
N GLY A 85 8.67 -1.83 -6.80
CA GLY A 85 10.02 -1.47 -6.35
C GLY A 85 10.63 -2.46 -5.36
N ALA A 86 9.83 -3.04 -4.48
CA ALA A 86 10.28 -4.03 -3.50
C ALA A 86 10.44 -5.45 -4.06
N THR A 87 9.90 -5.74 -5.25
CA THR A 87 9.87 -7.08 -5.83
C THR A 87 10.92 -7.28 -6.93
N LEU A 88 11.14 -6.26 -7.78
CA LEU A 88 12.05 -6.40 -8.92
C LEU A 88 13.53 -6.30 -8.49
N ASP A 89 14.37 -7.14 -9.12
CA ASP A 89 15.83 -7.06 -8.97
C ASP A 89 16.44 -5.84 -9.69
N ASP A 90 15.80 -5.37 -10.77
CA ASP A 90 16.25 -4.21 -11.54
C ASP A 90 16.00 -2.89 -10.79
N PRO A 91 16.84 -1.86 -10.98
CA PRO A 91 16.63 -0.57 -10.32
C PRO A 91 15.28 0.06 -10.68
N VAL A 92 14.49 0.35 -9.65
CA VAL A 92 13.16 0.96 -9.80
C VAL A 92 13.15 2.35 -9.19
N THR A 93 12.63 3.34 -9.91
CA THR A 93 12.27 4.64 -9.30
C THR A 93 10.76 4.75 -9.22
N VAL A 94 10.23 4.82 -8.00
CA VAL A 94 8.83 5.12 -7.74
C VAL A 94 8.66 6.61 -7.48
N ARG A 95 7.66 7.22 -8.09
CA ARG A 95 7.26 8.59 -7.81
C ARG A 95 5.77 8.66 -7.48
N THR A 96 5.47 9.56 -6.56
CA THR A 96 4.11 9.96 -6.16
C THR A 96 4.12 11.44 -5.79
N VAL A 97 2.96 12.01 -5.52
CA VAL A 97 2.85 13.38 -5.01
C VAL A 97 2.03 13.37 -3.73
N SER A 98 2.40 14.22 -2.77
CA SER A 98 1.54 14.48 -1.62
C SER A 98 0.22 15.09 -2.10
N PRO A 99 -0.94 14.55 -1.66
CA PRO A 99 -2.23 15.11 -2.03
C PRO A 99 -2.50 16.49 -1.38
N VAL A 100 -1.70 16.89 -0.38
CA VAL A 100 -1.86 18.17 0.33
C VAL A 100 -1.06 19.27 -0.33
N SER A 101 0.26 19.09 -0.45
CA SER A 101 1.16 20.14 -0.98
C SER A 101 1.48 20.00 -2.47
N GLY A 102 1.20 18.83 -3.06
CA GLY A 102 1.69 18.48 -4.39
C GLY A 102 3.19 18.23 -4.45
N THR A 103 3.87 18.13 -3.30
CA THR A 103 5.31 17.81 -3.22
C THR A 103 5.56 16.42 -3.77
N GLU A 104 6.50 16.31 -4.72
CA GLU A 104 6.91 15.03 -5.27
C GLU A 104 7.68 14.21 -4.23
N ILE A 105 7.28 12.96 -4.06
CA ILE A 105 7.91 11.97 -3.19
C ILE A 105 8.52 10.93 -4.12
N VAL A 106 9.84 10.75 -4.03
CA VAL A 106 10.62 9.85 -4.87
C VAL A 106 11.26 8.79 -4.00
N VAL A 107 11.06 7.52 -4.35
CA VAL A 107 11.68 6.37 -3.69
C VAL A 107 12.46 5.57 -4.72
N GLU A 108 13.70 5.24 -4.40
CA GLU A 108 14.57 4.44 -5.25
C GLU A 108 14.79 3.06 -4.63
N PHE A 109 14.72 2.03 -5.47
CA PHE A 109 14.92 0.63 -5.10
C PHE A 109 16.01 0.01 -5.96
N ASP A 110 16.68 -1.00 -5.41
CA ASP A 110 17.50 -1.96 -6.12
C ASP A 110 17.26 -3.38 -5.56
N ARG A 111 18.01 -4.36 -6.08
CA ARG A 111 17.99 -5.76 -5.62
C ARG A 111 18.14 -5.99 -4.11
N ASP A 112 18.73 -5.04 -3.38
CA ASP A 112 18.97 -5.14 -1.94
C ASP A 112 17.89 -4.39 -1.14
N GLY A 113 16.94 -3.75 -1.82
CA GLY A 113 15.77 -3.07 -1.24
C GLY A 113 15.76 -1.56 -1.49
N VAL A 114 15.30 -0.80 -0.50
CA VAL A 114 15.19 0.67 -0.61
C VAL A 114 16.57 1.32 -0.56
N VAL A 115 16.94 2.00 -1.64
CA VAL A 115 18.17 2.80 -1.76
C VAL A 115 17.98 4.19 -1.15
N SER A 116 16.83 4.82 -1.42
CA SER A 116 16.51 6.14 -0.92
C SER A 116 14.99 6.34 -0.74
N ALA A 117 14.62 7.05 0.32
CA ALA A 117 13.26 7.52 0.57
C ALA A 117 13.34 8.83 1.39
N PRO A 118 12.41 9.78 1.24
CA PRO A 118 12.41 10.98 2.06
C PRO A 118 12.18 10.63 3.54
N GLU A 119 13.04 11.16 4.42
CA GLU A 119 13.09 10.75 5.84
C GLU A 119 11.79 11.08 6.59
N ASP A 120 11.17 12.21 6.26
CA ASP A 120 9.96 12.69 6.92
C ASP A 120 8.67 12.20 6.24
N ALA A 121 8.76 11.56 5.07
CA ALA A 121 7.56 11.11 4.38
C ALA A 121 6.85 9.99 5.17
N VAL A 122 5.53 10.00 5.10
CA VAL A 122 4.66 8.99 5.73
C VAL A 122 3.75 8.36 4.68
N LEU A 123 3.32 7.13 4.94
CA LEU A 123 2.29 6.43 4.19
C LEU A 123 1.08 6.29 5.11
N SER A 124 -0.08 6.77 4.65
CA SER A 124 -1.34 6.57 5.34
C SER A 124 -1.96 5.22 5.00
N PHE A 125 -2.78 4.74 5.91
CA PHE A 125 -3.64 3.60 5.74
C PHE A 125 -5.01 4.02 6.24
N GLY A 126 -6.06 3.75 5.46
CA GLY A 126 -7.38 4.20 5.85
C GLY A 126 -8.49 3.43 5.19
N VAL A 127 -9.68 3.56 5.77
CA VAL A 127 -10.95 3.07 5.25
C VAL A 127 -12.06 4.05 5.63
N GLU A 128 -13.17 4.03 4.90
CA GLU A 128 -14.34 4.82 5.27
C GLU A 128 -14.80 4.50 6.70
N ARG A 129 -15.11 5.53 7.48
CA ARG A 129 -15.64 5.40 8.84
C ARG A 129 -16.97 4.65 8.86
N SER A 130 -17.81 4.87 7.85
CA SER A 130 -19.08 4.18 7.67
C SER A 130 -18.96 2.82 6.99
N VAL A 131 -17.74 2.30 6.77
CA VAL A 131 -17.55 1.05 6.02
C VAL A 131 -18.37 -0.08 6.64
N GLU A 132 -19.08 -0.81 5.78
CA GLU A 132 -19.84 -1.99 6.17
C GLU A 132 -19.07 -3.26 5.78
N ARG A 133 -19.31 -4.33 6.56
CA ARG A 133 -18.77 -5.64 6.23
C ARG A 133 -19.30 -6.05 4.86
N PRO A 134 -18.47 -6.60 3.96
CA PRO A 134 -18.94 -6.99 2.64
C PRO A 134 -20.04 -8.06 2.74
N ASP A 135 -21.12 -7.87 1.97
CA ASP A 135 -22.12 -8.90 1.74
C ASP A 135 -21.55 -9.94 0.76
N GLY A 136 -20.91 -10.98 1.33
CA GLY A 136 -20.28 -12.07 0.58
C GLY A 136 -18.76 -11.90 0.39
N PRO A 137 -18.15 -12.71 -0.51
CA PRO A 137 -16.72 -12.67 -0.73
C PRO A 137 -16.24 -11.27 -1.13
N ILE A 138 -15.12 -10.86 -0.54
CA ILE A 138 -14.39 -9.67 -0.96
C ILE A 138 -13.70 -9.98 -2.30
N THR A 139 -13.67 -9.00 -3.20
CA THR A 139 -13.07 -9.12 -4.53
C THR A 139 -11.93 -8.11 -4.65
N PRO A 140 -10.93 -8.32 -5.53
CA PRO A 140 -9.86 -7.35 -5.78
C PRO A 140 -10.39 -5.93 -5.97
N GLN A 141 -11.39 -5.76 -6.85
CA GLN A 141 -12.01 -4.46 -7.11
C GLN A 141 -12.59 -3.80 -5.85
N LYS A 142 -13.25 -4.58 -4.97
CA LYS A 142 -13.78 -4.05 -3.69
C LYS A 142 -12.66 -3.70 -2.71
N MET A 143 -11.54 -4.44 -2.70
CA MET A 143 -10.39 -4.12 -1.86
C MET A 143 -9.74 -2.81 -2.30
N TYR A 144 -9.42 -2.70 -3.59
CA TYR A 144 -8.89 -1.47 -4.19
C TYR A 144 -9.80 -0.27 -3.92
N GLY A 145 -11.09 -0.40 -4.18
CA GLY A 145 -12.06 0.69 -3.96
C GLY A 145 -12.21 1.13 -2.49
N ARG A 146 -11.92 0.27 -1.51
CA ARG A 146 -12.02 0.59 -0.08
C ARG A 146 -10.72 1.12 0.52
N PHE A 147 -9.58 0.76 -0.06
CA PHE A 147 -8.27 1.02 0.53
C PHE A 147 -7.52 2.15 -0.18
N CYS A 148 -7.44 2.09 -1.51
CA CYS A 148 -6.58 2.97 -2.30
C CYS A 148 -6.88 4.46 -2.17
N PRO A 149 -8.16 4.91 -2.04
CA PRO A 149 -8.44 6.33 -1.83
C PRO A 149 -7.84 6.92 -0.54
N TYR A 150 -7.41 6.08 0.40
CA TYR A 150 -6.90 6.48 1.70
C TYR A 150 -5.48 5.96 1.97
N ASN A 151 -4.88 5.30 0.98
CA ASN A 151 -3.51 4.82 1.03
C ASN A 151 -2.62 5.75 0.21
N GLU A 152 -2.22 6.84 0.85
CA GLU A 152 -1.56 7.97 0.22
C GLU A 152 -0.21 8.23 0.89
N ALA A 153 0.75 8.76 0.12
CA ALA A 153 2.03 9.19 0.66
C ALA A 153 2.02 10.70 0.88
N PHE A 154 2.46 11.14 2.06
CA PHE A 154 2.56 12.55 2.43
C PHE A 154 4.03 12.91 2.61
N ALA A 155 4.39 14.17 2.34
CA ALA A 155 5.78 14.61 2.45
C ALA A 155 6.22 14.76 3.91
N SER A 156 5.26 14.91 4.84
CA SER A 156 5.52 14.94 6.28
C SER A 156 4.32 14.44 7.09
N PRO A 157 4.50 14.13 8.40
CA PRO A 157 3.40 13.79 9.28
C PRO A 157 2.38 14.93 9.44
N GLU A 158 2.82 16.18 9.40
CA GLU A 158 1.93 17.34 9.51
C GLU A 158 0.95 17.43 8.31
N GLU A 159 1.39 17.05 7.12
CA GLU A 159 0.50 16.98 5.96
C GLU A 159 -0.54 15.85 6.12
N TYR A 160 -0.13 14.70 6.66
CA TYR A 160 -1.08 13.65 7.00
C TYR A 160 -2.11 14.13 8.04
N GLU A 161 -1.66 14.82 9.10
CA GLU A 161 -2.55 15.37 10.14
C GLU A 161 -3.55 16.38 9.56
N GLU A 162 -3.11 17.25 8.65
CA GLU A 162 -3.97 18.20 7.92
C GLU A 162 -5.01 17.45 7.08
N TRP A 163 -4.58 16.48 6.29
CA TRP A 163 -5.47 15.66 5.47
C TRP A 163 -6.48 14.88 6.33
N ALA A 164 -6.06 14.27 7.42
CA ALA A 164 -6.92 13.51 8.30
C ALA A 164 -7.97 14.41 8.98
N ALA A 165 -7.59 15.64 9.35
CA ALA A 165 -8.53 16.62 9.90
C ALA A 165 -9.60 17.06 8.89
N ASP A 166 -9.23 17.16 7.61
CA ASP A 166 -10.14 17.52 6.52
C ASP A 166 -11.01 16.34 6.03
N ASN A 167 -10.68 15.10 6.42
CA ASN A 167 -11.37 13.88 6.04
C ASN A 167 -11.95 13.14 7.27
N PRO A 168 -12.87 13.75 8.04
CA PRO A 168 -13.41 13.15 9.28
C PRO A 168 -14.21 11.86 9.06
N ASP A 169 -14.68 11.63 7.82
CA ASP A 169 -15.38 10.42 7.41
C ASP A 169 -14.44 9.25 7.11
N VAL A 170 -13.13 9.40 7.34
CA VAL A 170 -12.12 8.35 7.22
C VAL A 170 -11.64 7.96 8.63
N VAL A 171 -11.38 6.66 8.81
CA VAL A 171 -10.58 6.16 9.93
C VAL A 171 -9.24 5.78 9.34
N SER A 172 -8.20 6.49 9.74
CA SER A 172 -6.85 6.32 9.22
C SER A 172 -5.81 6.27 10.32
N ASP A 173 -4.66 5.70 9.97
CA ASP A 173 -3.42 5.73 10.72
C ASP A 173 -2.27 5.98 9.73
N ASP A 174 -1.12 6.43 10.23
CA ASP A 174 0.06 6.69 9.41
C ASP A 174 1.30 5.98 9.93
N LYS A 175 2.26 5.77 9.03
CA LYS A 175 3.56 5.25 9.39
C LYS A 175 4.64 5.88 8.53
N SER A 176 5.82 6.10 9.10
CA SER A 176 7.02 6.49 8.35
C SER A 176 7.15 5.64 7.08
N LEU A 177 7.34 6.31 5.94
CA LEU A 177 7.40 5.67 4.63
C LEU A 177 8.49 4.59 4.60
N GLY A 178 9.69 4.90 5.08
CA GLY A 178 10.78 3.91 5.16
C GLY A 178 10.40 2.66 5.96
N ARG A 179 9.67 2.83 7.08
CA ARG A 179 9.18 1.68 7.87
C ARG A 179 8.05 0.92 7.19
N SER A 180 7.22 1.60 6.40
CA SER A 180 6.19 0.93 5.60
C SER A 180 6.81 0.09 4.50
N LEU A 181 7.83 0.60 3.82
CA LEU A 181 8.60 -0.11 2.80
C LEU A 181 9.34 -1.31 3.40
N ASP A 182 9.96 -1.17 4.58
CA ASP A 182 10.58 -2.28 5.31
C ASP A 182 9.58 -3.40 5.64
N THR A 183 8.34 -3.05 5.98
CA THR A 183 7.28 -4.05 6.26
C THR A 183 6.82 -4.72 4.96
N LEU A 184 6.56 -3.94 3.91
CA LEU A 184 6.18 -4.47 2.60
C LEU A 184 7.24 -5.45 2.08
N ALA A 185 8.51 -5.06 2.09
CA ALA A 185 9.62 -5.90 1.65
C ALA A 185 9.79 -7.21 2.46
N ARG A 186 9.15 -7.35 3.63
CA ARG A 186 9.16 -8.59 4.41
C ARG A 186 7.97 -9.49 4.11
N VAL A 187 6.80 -8.91 3.84
CA VAL A 187 5.55 -9.66 3.65
C VAL A 187 5.35 -10.06 2.19
N VAL A 188 5.79 -9.21 1.26
CA VAL A 188 5.66 -9.40 -0.20
C VAL A 188 6.51 -10.59 -0.72
N PRO A 189 7.74 -10.88 -0.26
CA PRO A 189 8.50 -12.04 -0.72
C PRO A 189 7.93 -13.39 -0.25
N ASP A 190 7.24 -13.42 0.90
CA ASP A 190 6.62 -14.64 1.45
C ASP A 190 5.24 -14.92 0.83
N ALA A 191 4.64 -13.94 0.15
CA ALA A 191 3.30 -13.96 -0.44
C ALA A 191 3.13 -14.77 -1.74
N GLY A 192 4.18 -15.45 -2.23
CA GLY A 192 4.10 -16.21 -3.48
C GLY A 192 4.15 -15.36 -4.75
N LEU A 193 4.59 -14.10 -4.64
CA LEU A 193 4.91 -13.22 -5.77
C LEU A 193 6.19 -13.71 -6.47
N ALA A 194 6.09 -14.82 -7.20
CA ALA A 194 7.19 -15.38 -7.95
C ALA A 194 7.56 -14.46 -9.12
N ASP A 195 8.83 -14.10 -9.17
CA ASP A 195 9.49 -13.30 -10.20
C ASP A 195 9.44 -14.03 -11.57
N ASP A 196 8.47 -13.65 -12.41
CA ASP A 196 8.52 -13.85 -13.85
C ASP A 196 8.83 -12.51 -14.56
N GLY A 197 9.75 -11.73 -13.99
CA GLY A 197 10.74 -10.88 -14.66
C GLY A 197 10.39 -9.88 -15.77
N GLU A 198 9.13 -9.62 -16.10
CA GLU A 198 8.81 -8.61 -17.12
C GLU A 198 7.52 -7.87 -16.78
N LEU A 199 7.57 -6.53 -16.71
CA LEU A 199 6.37 -5.70 -16.70
C LEU A 199 5.64 -5.92 -18.03
N SER A 200 4.66 -6.81 -18.03
CA SER A 200 3.86 -7.08 -19.22
C SER A 200 3.09 -5.82 -19.61
N GLN A 201 3.41 -5.24 -20.78
CA GLN A 201 2.80 -4.02 -21.33
C GLN A 201 1.33 -4.21 -21.79
N GLU A 202 0.59 -5.18 -21.24
CA GLU A 202 -0.85 -5.30 -21.52
C GLU A 202 -1.62 -4.28 -20.68
N SER A 203 -1.53 -3.00 -21.09
CA SER A 203 -2.44 -1.94 -20.65
C SER A 203 -3.89 -2.42 -20.85
N GLY A 204 -4.57 -2.77 -19.74
CA GLY A 204 -6.00 -3.12 -19.75
C GLY A 204 -6.41 -4.47 -19.15
N ARG A 205 -5.55 -5.18 -18.41
CA ARG A 205 -5.98 -6.37 -17.64
C ARG A 205 -5.97 -6.22 -16.12
N GLY A 206 -5.15 -5.34 -15.55
CA GLY A 206 -5.07 -5.09 -14.12
C GLY A 206 -6.22 -4.20 -13.66
N CYS A 207 -7.15 -4.79 -12.89
CA CYS A 207 -8.42 -4.21 -12.44
C CYS A 207 -9.42 -3.87 -13.56
N GLY A 208 -10.59 -4.52 -13.52
CA GLY A 208 -11.79 -3.94 -14.12
C GLY A 208 -12.20 -2.70 -13.32
N CYS A 209 -11.55 -1.57 -13.58
CA CYS A 209 -11.99 -0.24 -13.15
C CYS A 209 -12.98 0.34 -14.18
#